data_AF-A0A0A8ZQ76-F1
#
_entry.id   AF-A0A0A8ZQ76-F1
#
_cell.length_a   1.000
_cell.length_b   1.000
_cell.length_c   1.000
_cell.angle_alpha   90.00
_cell.angle_beta   90.00
_cell.angle_gamma   90.00
#
_symmetry.space_group_name_H-M   'P 1'
#
loop_
_entity.id
_entity.type
_entity.pdbx_description
1 polymer ?
#
loop_
_entity_poly.entity_id
_entity_poly.type
_entity_poly.pdbx_seq_one_letter_code
_entity_poly.pdbx_strand_id
1 'polypeptide(L)'
;MLVTDYISKGNLDEILHSSDISIPLDIRLGIAIGCAEALSYMHSMHLWSDSLVYHGDIKPANILLDGNFTAKVSDFGLSRLLLGGITLYTSKVIGTIDYMDPVYFHKGRLTPRSDVYSFGMVILEIIARKRVRQGNINLIGTFSEACANRSRLQELLDAAIANENSLKILKEMVKLAVECLALDSRKRPQMNDVAKRLRMLKKGMNGHENALPQSILATHHSWHRNNKSFSFFKKNASNSNIISELSKVRIFKEELNEITQNYSYLLGGGMSTKFYKGTLRTTLVVVRKFLDEEFKEAFINGGIILSQLSNCPQEHYHTFGLLLGIRNYGFCI
;
A
#
# COMPACT_ATOMS: atom_id res chain seq x y z
N MET A 1 0.26 4.82 20.70
CA MET A 1 1.40 4.17 19.99
C MET A 1 0.95 2.86 19.36
N LEU A 2 1.53 2.46 18.23
CA LEU A 2 1.21 1.21 17.50
C LEU A 2 2.43 0.29 17.49
N VAL A 3 2.25 -1.02 17.73
CA VAL A 3 3.33 -2.02 17.66
C VAL A 3 3.12 -2.96 16.49
N THR A 4 4.07 -2.99 15.56
CA THR A 4 3.99 -3.82 14.34
C THR A 4 5.24 -4.66 14.10
N ASP A 5 5.19 -5.62 13.17
CA ASP A 5 6.39 -6.34 12.72
C ASP A 5 7.49 -5.39 12.21
N TYR A 6 8.75 -5.69 12.51
CA TYR A 6 9.91 -5.05 11.89
C TYR A 6 10.24 -5.68 10.54
N ILE A 7 10.30 -4.86 9.50
CA ILE A 7 10.55 -5.29 8.11
C ILE A 7 11.97 -4.89 7.70
N SER A 8 12.80 -5.87 7.35
CA SER A 8 14.26 -5.76 7.45
C SER A 8 14.96 -4.88 6.41
N LYS A 9 14.41 -4.68 5.20
CA LYS A 9 15.04 -3.82 4.17
C LYS A 9 14.47 -2.40 4.15
N GLY A 10 13.67 -2.01 5.14
CA GLY A 10 13.09 -0.67 5.19
C GLY A 10 12.04 -0.47 4.11
N ASN A 11 11.94 0.76 3.60
CA ASN A 11 10.93 1.17 2.62
C ASN A 11 11.51 1.30 1.20
N LEU A 12 10.62 1.26 0.20
CA LEU A 12 10.99 1.34 -1.21
C LEU A 12 11.59 2.71 -1.60
N ASP A 13 11.22 3.79 -0.92
CA ASP A 13 11.79 5.13 -1.19
C ASP A 13 13.30 5.16 -0.94
N GLU A 14 13.72 4.64 0.21
CA GLU A 14 15.14 4.50 0.58
C GLU A 14 15.88 3.57 -0.39
N ILE A 15 15.28 2.43 -0.75
CA ILE A 15 15.90 1.49 -1.69
C ILE A 15 16.10 2.13 -3.08
N LEU A 16 15.13 2.90 -3.58
CA LEU A 16 15.24 3.52 -4.89
C LEU A 16 16.21 4.71 -4.91
N HIS A 17 16.21 5.55 -3.87
CA HIS A 17 16.85 6.87 -3.96
C HIS A 17 18.02 7.11 -3.00
N SER A 18 18.14 6.29 -1.95
CA SER A 18 19.14 6.50 -0.89
C SER A 18 20.08 5.32 -0.71
N SER A 19 19.88 4.24 -1.48
CA SER A 19 20.72 3.04 -1.42
C SER A 19 21.48 2.84 -2.73
N ASP A 20 22.69 2.27 -2.63
CA ASP A 20 23.48 1.81 -3.78
C ASP A 20 22.99 0.45 -4.32
N ILE A 21 21.93 -0.11 -3.72
CA ILE A 21 21.38 -1.42 -4.10
C ILE A 21 20.73 -1.26 -5.48
N SER A 22 21.34 -1.88 -6.49
CA SER A 22 20.71 -2.06 -7.80
C SER A 22 19.77 -3.26 -7.75
N ILE A 23 18.46 -3.00 -7.81
CA ILE A 23 17.45 -4.05 -7.88
C ILE A 23 17.13 -4.37 -9.35
N PRO A 24 17.23 -5.65 -9.79
CA PRO A 24 16.94 -6.04 -11.16
C PRO A 24 15.43 -5.97 -11.48
N LEU A 25 15.10 -5.99 -12.77
CA LEU A 25 13.72 -5.80 -13.24
C LEU A 25 12.74 -6.82 -12.68
N ASP A 26 13.16 -8.07 -12.51
CA ASP A 26 12.32 -9.16 -12.01
C ASP A 26 11.87 -8.95 -10.56
N ILE A 27 12.77 -8.38 -9.74
CA ILE A 27 12.50 -7.96 -8.37
C ILE A 27 11.60 -6.73 -8.36
N ARG A 28 11.90 -5.70 -9.18
CA ARG A 28 11.04 -4.50 -9.32
C ARG A 28 9.60 -4.86 -9.71
N LEU A 29 9.45 -5.78 -10.66
CA LEU A 29 8.16 -6.27 -11.10
C LEU A 29 7.48 -7.10 -10.00
N GLY A 30 8.26 -7.88 -9.22
CA GLY A 30 7.76 -8.57 -8.03
C GLY A 30 7.20 -7.62 -6.96
N ILE A 31 7.90 -6.52 -6.70
CA ILE A 31 7.47 -5.46 -5.76
C ILE A 31 6.16 -4.84 -6.24
N ALA A 32 6.07 -4.46 -7.52
CA ALA A 32 4.86 -3.91 -8.11
C ALA A 32 3.68 -4.89 -8.04
N ILE A 33 3.91 -6.18 -8.32
CA ILE A 33 2.88 -7.22 -8.20
C ILE A 33 2.38 -7.34 -6.76
N GLY A 34 3.28 -7.47 -5.78
CA GLY A 34 2.89 -7.61 -4.37
C GLY A 34 2.07 -6.42 -3.87
N CYS A 35 2.46 -5.20 -4.25
CA CYS A 35 1.69 -4.00 -3.92
C CYS A 35 0.31 -3.97 -4.60
N ALA A 36 0.23 -4.30 -5.90
CA ALA A 36 -1.03 -4.37 -6.63
C ALA A 36 -1.96 -5.45 -6.07
N GLU A 37 -1.43 -6.59 -5.66
CA GLU A 37 -2.21 -7.67 -5.04
C GLU A 37 -2.74 -7.28 -3.66
N ALA A 38 -1.92 -6.61 -2.84
CA ALA A 38 -2.34 -6.07 -1.56
C ALA A 38 -3.47 -5.03 -1.73
N LEU A 39 -3.32 -4.09 -2.67
CA LEU A 39 -4.35 -3.09 -2.97
C LEU A 39 -5.62 -3.74 -3.55
N SER A 40 -5.46 -4.70 -4.46
CA SER A 40 -6.59 -5.46 -5.01
C SER A 40 -7.35 -6.17 -3.91
N TYR A 41 -6.64 -6.78 -2.96
CA TYR A 41 -7.26 -7.46 -1.83
C TYR A 41 -8.08 -6.49 -0.99
N MET A 42 -7.52 -5.34 -0.60
CA MET A 42 -8.23 -4.30 0.15
C MET A 42 -9.47 -3.76 -0.58
N HIS A 43 -9.37 -3.57 -1.90
CA HIS A 43 -10.47 -3.11 -2.77
C HIS A 43 -11.51 -4.18 -3.07
N SER A 44 -11.21 -5.45 -2.82
CA SER A 44 -12.13 -6.59 -2.98
C SER A 44 -12.62 -7.16 -1.66
N MET A 45 -12.10 -6.66 -0.54
CA MET A 45 -12.48 -7.17 0.76
C MET A 45 -13.95 -6.85 0.95
N HIS A 46 -14.78 -7.89 1.01
CA HIS A 46 -16.16 -7.78 1.44
C HIS A 46 -16.22 -8.30 2.87
N LEU A 47 -15.57 -7.58 3.81
CA LEU A 47 -15.62 -7.94 5.23
C LEU A 47 -17.06 -7.89 5.69
N TRP A 48 -17.68 -9.06 5.89
CA TRP A 48 -18.96 -9.41 6.53
C TRP A 48 -20.21 -8.52 6.27
N SER A 49 -20.11 -7.45 5.49
CA SER A 49 -21.08 -6.34 5.36
C SER A 49 -20.74 -5.38 4.19
N ASP A 50 -20.22 -5.89 3.06
CA ASP A 50 -19.86 -5.07 1.88
C ASP A 50 -18.86 -3.92 2.18
N SER A 51 -17.88 -4.20 3.04
CA SER A 51 -16.96 -3.20 3.58
C SER A 51 -15.66 -3.09 2.79
N LEU A 52 -15.45 -2.02 2.03
CA LEU A 52 -14.21 -1.80 1.26
C LEU A 52 -13.16 -1.02 2.08
N VAL A 53 -11.87 -1.33 1.89
CA VAL A 53 -10.76 -0.57 2.49
C VAL A 53 -10.00 0.18 1.41
N TYR A 54 -9.89 1.50 1.54
CA TYR A 54 -9.05 2.35 0.67
C TYR A 54 -7.85 2.84 1.46
N HIS A 55 -6.66 2.79 0.86
CA HIS A 55 -5.43 3.12 1.56
C HIS A 55 -5.26 4.64 1.74
N GLY A 56 -5.43 5.42 0.67
CA GLY A 56 -5.42 6.88 0.69
C GLY A 56 -4.05 7.56 0.66
N ASP A 57 -2.96 6.86 1.00
CA ASP A 57 -1.58 7.40 0.97
C ASP A 57 -0.57 6.40 0.39
N ILE A 58 -0.81 5.87 -0.81
CA ILE A 58 0.14 4.96 -1.47
C ILE A 58 1.31 5.76 -2.05
N LYS A 59 2.53 5.39 -1.64
CA LYS A 59 3.81 5.96 -2.06
C LYS A 59 4.95 5.00 -1.72
N PRO A 60 6.16 5.15 -2.30
CA PRO A 60 7.29 4.27 -1.99
C PRO A 60 7.65 4.20 -0.50
N ALA A 61 7.54 5.31 0.23
CA ALA A 61 7.81 5.35 1.67
C ALA A 61 6.87 4.47 2.50
N ASN A 62 5.67 4.15 1.97
CA ASN A 62 4.67 3.31 2.62
C ASN A 62 4.69 1.86 2.10
N ILE A 63 5.66 1.49 1.25
CA ILE A 63 5.87 0.12 0.76
C ILE A 63 7.14 -0.42 1.39
N LEU A 64 7.01 -1.32 2.36
CA LEU A 64 8.13 -1.97 3.04
C LEU A 64 8.60 -3.21 2.29
N LEU A 65 9.87 -3.57 2.47
CA LEU A 65 10.51 -4.70 1.80
C LEU A 65 11.16 -5.63 2.81
N ASP A 66 10.78 -6.91 2.78
CA ASP A 66 11.41 -7.92 3.65
C ASP A 66 12.76 -8.41 3.12
N GLY A 67 13.36 -9.39 3.80
CA GLY A 67 14.66 -9.97 3.43
C GLY A 67 14.72 -10.51 1.99
N ASN A 68 13.58 -10.86 1.41
CA ASN A 68 13.45 -11.41 0.05
C ASN A 68 12.96 -10.37 -0.96
N PHE A 69 12.94 -9.07 -0.61
CA PHE A 69 12.33 -8.00 -1.40
C PHE A 69 10.83 -8.20 -1.68
N THR A 70 10.13 -8.94 -0.81
CA THR A 70 8.67 -9.05 -0.90
C THR A 70 8.07 -7.76 -0.36
N ALA A 71 7.17 -7.16 -1.14
CA ALA A 71 6.50 -5.91 -0.79
C ALA A 71 5.41 -6.10 0.27
N LYS A 72 5.35 -5.19 1.23
CA LYS A 72 4.31 -5.09 2.26
C LYS A 72 3.80 -3.67 2.32
N VAL A 73 2.50 -3.47 2.07
CA VAL A 73 1.87 -2.14 2.17
C VAL A 73 1.70 -1.78 3.65
N SER A 74 2.07 -0.55 4.00
CA SER A 74 2.13 -0.05 5.38
C SER A 74 1.51 1.34 5.51
N ASP A 75 1.37 1.82 6.74
CA ASP A 75 0.79 3.12 7.09
C ASP A 75 -0.68 3.32 6.68
N PHE A 76 -1.54 2.56 7.36
CA PHE A 76 -3.00 2.67 7.23
C PHE A 76 -3.60 3.88 7.98
N GLY A 77 -2.78 4.84 8.42
CA GLY A 77 -3.26 5.96 9.23
C GLY A 77 -4.29 6.84 8.49
N LEU A 78 -4.16 6.93 7.17
CA LEU A 78 -5.08 7.68 6.30
C LEU A 78 -6.12 6.79 5.61
N SER A 79 -6.09 5.48 5.90
CA SER A 79 -7.00 4.52 5.29
C SER A 79 -8.41 4.69 5.80
N ARG A 80 -9.38 4.37 4.93
CA ARG A 80 -10.81 4.50 5.24
C ARG A 80 -11.51 3.18 5.01
N LEU A 81 -12.29 2.77 6.01
CA LEU A 81 -13.24 1.66 5.90
C LEU A 81 -14.59 2.20 5.44
N LEU A 82 -15.17 1.54 4.44
CA LEU A 82 -16.42 1.96 3.82
C LEU A 82 -17.45 0.87 3.86
N LEU A 83 -18.45 1.04 4.73
CA LEU A 83 -19.59 0.15 4.85
C LEU A 83 -20.65 0.50 3.79
N GLY A 84 -21.13 -0.50 3.05
CA GLY A 84 -22.27 -0.34 2.15
C GLY A 84 -22.03 0.51 0.89
N GLY A 85 -20.79 0.60 0.41
CA GLY A 85 -20.47 1.23 -0.89
C GLY A 85 -20.66 2.75 -0.98
N ILE A 86 -20.82 3.44 0.15
CA ILE A 86 -20.99 4.90 0.18
C ILE A 86 -19.68 5.57 -0.27
N THR A 87 -19.73 6.54 -1.18
CA THR A 87 -18.56 7.34 -1.53
C THR A 87 -18.30 8.40 -0.45
N LEU A 88 -17.11 8.40 0.15
CA LEU A 88 -16.74 9.41 1.15
C LEU A 88 -16.24 10.69 0.48
N TYR A 89 -16.94 11.78 0.80
CA TYR A 89 -16.45 13.14 0.60
C TYR A 89 -15.87 13.65 1.92
N THR A 90 -14.70 14.28 1.87
CA THR A 90 -14.03 14.86 3.03
C THR A 90 -13.85 16.36 2.83
N SER A 91 -14.08 17.14 3.88
CA SER A 91 -13.77 18.58 3.90
C SER A 91 -12.27 18.84 4.09
N LYS A 92 -11.55 17.91 4.74
CA LYS A 92 -10.09 17.94 4.89
C LYS A 92 -9.46 16.90 3.98
N VAL A 93 -8.77 17.34 2.94
CA VAL A 93 -7.95 16.50 2.05
C VAL A 93 -6.59 16.29 2.71
N ILE A 94 -6.19 15.04 2.87
CA ILE A 94 -4.95 14.64 3.55
C ILE A 94 -4.26 13.53 2.74
N GLY A 95 -2.94 13.53 2.73
CA GLY A 95 -2.12 12.58 1.98
C GLY A 95 -0.91 13.26 1.36
N THR A 96 -0.11 12.51 0.61
CA THR A 96 1.11 13.02 -0.01
C THR A 96 0.82 13.64 -1.37
N ILE A 97 0.97 14.97 -1.48
CA ILE A 97 0.57 15.77 -2.66
C ILE A 97 1.09 15.19 -3.97
N ASP A 98 2.37 14.77 -4.01
CA ASP A 98 3.01 14.29 -5.24
C ASP A 98 2.42 12.98 -5.79
N TYR A 99 1.75 12.18 -4.95
CA TYR A 99 1.12 10.91 -5.32
C TYR A 99 -0.41 11.01 -5.38
N MET A 100 -0.96 12.15 -4.97
CA MET A 100 -2.38 12.29 -4.70
C MET A 100 -3.20 12.33 -5.99
N ASP A 101 -4.30 11.59 -6.02
CA ASP A 101 -5.29 11.66 -7.09
C ASP A 101 -5.82 13.11 -7.25
N PRO A 102 -5.66 13.76 -8.41
CA PRO A 102 -6.11 15.13 -8.60
C PRO A 102 -7.63 15.26 -8.42
N VAL A 103 -8.41 14.22 -8.69
CA VAL A 103 -9.86 14.24 -8.44
C VAL A 103 -10.15 14.25 -6.94
N TYR A 104 -9.40 13.47 -6.15
CA TYR A 104 -9.49 13.49 -4.70
C TYR A 104 -9.05 14.85 -4.15
N PHE A 105 -7.94 15.38 -4.63
CA PHE A 105 -7.42 16.70 -4.22
C PHE A 105 -8.43 17.82 -4.40
N HIS A 106 -9.08 17.89 -5.57
CA HIS A 106 -10.01 18.99 -5.87
C HIS A 106 -11.42 18.77 -5.29
N LYS A 107 -11.90 17.53 -5.23
CA LYS A 107 -13.31 17.23 -4.87
C LYS A 107 -13.48 16.64 -3.49
N GLY A 108 -12.39 16.34 -2.77
CA GLY A 108 -12.43 15.60 -1.52
C GLY A 108 -12.98 14.18 -1.65
N ARG A 109 -13.06 13.62 -2.86
CA ARG A 109 -13.74 12.35 -3.15
C ARG A 109 -12.74 11.20 -3.20
N LEU A 110 -12.59 10.46 -2.10
CA LEU A 110 -11.70 9.29 -2.04
C LEU A 110 -12.43 8.05 -2.56
N THR A 111 -11.79 7.31 -3.46
CA THR A 111 -12.35 6.12 -4.11
C THR A 111 -11.28 5.04 -4.28
N PRO A 112 -11.61 3.77 -4.61
CA PRO A 112 -10.58 2.77 -4.94
C PRO A 112 -9.69 3.24 -6.10
N ARG A 113 -10.27 4.02 -7.02
CA ARG A 113 -9.56 4.60 -8.17
C ARG A 113 -8.53 5.66 -7.77
N SER A 114 -8.59 6.20 -6.56
CA SER A 114 -7.59 7.13 -6.03
C SER A 114 -6.30 6.40 -5.61
N ASP A 115 -6.43 5.19 -5.05
CA ASP A 115 -5.28 4.30 -4.80
C ASP A 115 -4.68 3.81 -6.13
N VAL A 116 -5.50 3.53 -7.14
CA VAL A 116 -5.02 3.17 -8.50
C VAL A 116 -4.14 4.27 -9.08
N TYR A 117 -4.55 5.54 -8.97
CA TYR A 117 -3.74 6.67 -9.43
C TYR A 117 -2.39 6.74 -8.71
N SER A 118 -2.42 6.69 -7.38
CA SER A 118 -1.23 6.75 -6.53
C SER A 118 -0.27 5.60 -6.85
N PHE A 119 -0.79 4.39 -7.10
CA PHE A 119 -0.01 3.24 -7.53
C PHE A 119 0.59 3.40 -8.94
N GLY A 120 -0.11 4.08 -9.86
CA GLY A 120 0.45 4.45 -11.16
C GLY A 120 1.73 5.28 -11.04
N MET A 121 1.76 6.22 -10.10
CA MET A 121 2.96 7.02 -9.80
C MET A 121 4.10 6.13 -9.27
N VAL A 122 3.78 5.20 -8.36
CA VAL A 122 4.75 4.22 -7.84
C VAL A 122 5.34 3.35 -8.95
N ILE A 123 4.54 2.87 -9.91
CA ILE A 123 5.07 2.10 -11.05
C ILE A 123 6.10 2.92 -11.82
N LEU A 124 5.78 4.18 -12.17
CA LEU A 124 6.69 5.06 -12.90
C LEU A 124 8.00 5.29 -12.13
N GLU A 125 7.92 5.49 -10.83
CA GLU A 125 9.09 5.69 -9.97
C GLU A 125 9.96 4.44 -9.84
N ILE A 126 9.36 3.24 -9.77
CA ILE A 126 10.07 1.96 -9.77
C ILE A 126 10.88 1.78 -11.07
N ILE A 127 10.29 2.06 -12.22
CA ILE A 127 10.96 1.85 -13.53
C ILE A 127 11.97 2.94 -13.86
N ALA A 128 11.76 4.17 -13.39
CA ALA A 128 12.64 5.31 -13.64
C ALA A 128 13.78 5.41 -12.64
N ARG A 129 13.58 4.89 -11.41
CA ARG A 129 14.43 5.18 -10.24
C ARG A 129 14.68 6.69 -10.08
N LYS A 130 13.62 7.48 -10.29
CA LYS A 130 13.60 8.95 -10.18
C LYS A 130 12.39 9.37 -9.37
N ARG A 131 12.57 10.28 -8.42
CA ARG A 131 11.46 10.80 -7.60
C ARG A 131 10.42 11.47 -8.48
N VAL A 132 9.14 11.25 -8.16
CA VAL A 132 7.97 11.85 -8.85
C VAL A 132 8.12 13.35 -9.08
N ARG A 133 8.70 14.06 -8.11
CA ARG A 133 8.99 15.49 -8.20
C ARG A 133 10.45 15.73 -7.80
N GLN A 134 11.33 15.83 -8.79
CA GLN A 134 12.70 16.31 -8.62
C GLN A 134 12.88 17.56 -9.49
N GLY A 135 12.85 18.74 -8.85
CA GLY A 135 12.82 20.03 -9.56
C GLY A 135 11.49 20.27 -10.29
N ASN A 136 11.56 20.68 -11.57
CA ASN A 136 10.39 21.02 -12.40
C ASN A 136 9.85 19.84 -13.24
N ILE A 137 10.31 18.61 -13.01
CA ILE A 137 9.97 17.47 -13.85
C ILE A 137 8.58 16.93 -13.47
N ASN A 138 7.63 17.01 -14.40
CA ASN A 138 6.36 16.32 -14.32
C ASN A 138 6.50 14.93 -14.97
N LEU A 139 6.74 13.92 -14.14
CA LEU A 139 6.93 12.53 -14.60
C LEU A 139 5.75 11.99 -15.40
N ILE A 140 4.52 12.40 -15.09
CA ILE A 140 3.32 11.95 -15.82
C ILE A 140 3.33 12.43 -17.27
N GLY A 141 3.53 13.73 -17.48
CA GLY A 141 3.59 14.32 -18.82
C GLY A 141 4.75 13.74 -19.63
N THR A 142 5.91 13.63 -18.99
CA THR A 142 7.14 13.15 -19.64
C THR A 142 7.01 11.69 -20.10
N PHE A 143 6.48 10.79 -19.26
CA PHE A 143 6.26 9.40 -19.64
C PHE A 143 5.13 9.23 -20.67
N SER A 144 4.07 10.03 -20.58
CA SER A 144 2.96 9.98 -21.54
C SER A 144 3.43 10.34 -22.96
N GLU A 145 4.26 11.37 -23.10
CA GLU A 145 4.86 11.76 -24.39
C GLU A 145 5.88 10.72 -24.88
N ALA A 146 6.69 10.18 -23.97
CA ALA A 146 7.72 9.20 -24.30
C ALA A 146 7.17 7.84 -24.73
N CYS A 147 5.94 7.46 -24.37
CA CYS A 147 5.32 6.20 -24.80
C CYS A 147 5.33 5.98 -26.32
N ALA A 148 5.26 7.06 -27.10
CA ALA A 148 5.29 7.02 -28.56
C ALA A 148 6.71 7.03 -29.16
N ASN A 149 7.73 7.35 -28.37
CA ASN A 149 9.11 7.50 -28.83
C ASN A 149 10.07 6.60 -28.03
N ARG A 150 10.64 5.59 -28.72
CA ARG A 150 11.53 4.60 -28.10
C ARG A 150 12.77 5.21 -27.44
N SER A 151 13.43 6.17 -28.09
CA SER A 151 14.67 6.76 -27.54
C SER A 151 14.36 7.59 -26.30
N ARG A 152 13.32 8.43 -26.37
CA ARG A 152 12.89 9.23 -25.22
C ARG A 152 12.43 8.36 -24.05
N LEU A 153 11.80 7.22 -24.31
CA LEU A 153 11.45 6.28 -23.25
C LEU A 153 12.69 5.70 -22.57
N GLN A 154 13.71 5.31 -23.32
CA GLN A 154 14.96 4.77 -22.76
C GLN A 154 15.67 5.77 -21.84
N GLU A 155 15.65 7.07 -22.17
CA GLU A 155 16.24 8.13 -21.32
C GLU A 155 15.53 8.30 -19.97
N LEU A 156 14.24 7.95 -19.90
CA LEU A 156 13.46 8.05 -18.66
C LEU A 156 13.64 6.83 -17.75
N LEU A 157 13.85 5.67 -18.35
CA LEU A 157 14.04 4.41 -17.63
C LEU A 157 15.38 4.39 -16.89
N ASP A 158 15.43 3.60 -15.83
CA ASP A 158 16.69 3.32 -15.15
C ASP A 158 17.61 2.49 -16.06
N ALA A 159 18.82 3.01 -16.29
CA ALA A 159 19.84 2.36 -17.12
C ALA A 159 20.17 0.94 -16.65
N ALA A 160 20.05 0.64 -15.35
CA ALA A 160 20.30 -0.68 -14.79
C ALA A 160 19.31 -1.76 -15.27
N ILE A 161 18.12 -1.35 -15.74
CA ILE A 161 17.08 -2.28 -16.22
C ILE A 161 16.72 -2.07 -17.69
N ALA A 162 17.17 -0.99 -18.33
CA ALA A 162 16.82 -0.64 -19.70
C ALA A 162 17.76 -1.29 -20.74
N ASN A 163 17.48 -2.55 -21.11
CA ASN A 163 18.14 -3.26 -22.20
C ASN A 163 17.12 -3.72 -23.26
N GLU A 164 17.58 -4.27 -24.39
CA GLU A 164 16.69 -4.62 -25.49
C GLU A 164 15.63 -5.67 -25.12
N ASN A 165 16.00 -6.65 -24.29
CA ASN A 165 15.13 -7.74 -23.87
C ASN A 165 14.04 -7.25 -22.89
N SER A 166 14.39 -6.32 -22.00
CA SER A 166 13.47 -5.78 -21.00
C SER A 166 12.58 -4.65 -21.53
N LEU A 167 12.98 -3.97 -22.60
CA LEU A 167 12.31 -2.76 -23.07
C LEU A 167 10.84 -3.00 -23.43
N LYS A 168 10.51 -4.19 -23.95
CA LYS A 168 9.13 -4.58 -24.24
C LYS A 168 8.29 -4.63 -22.96
N ILE A 169 8.81 -5.25 -21.90
CA ILE A 169 8.13 -5.36 -20.59
C ILE A 169 7.99 -3.96 -19.97
N LEU A 170 9.07 -3.18 -19.96
CA LEU A 170 9.07 -1.82 -19.42
C LEU A 170 8.05 -0.93 -20.13
N LYS A 171 7.96 -1.02 -21.47
CA LYS A 171 6.96 -0.28 -22.25
C LYS A 171 5.52 -0.64 -21.83
N GLU A 172 5.23 -1.91 -21.59
CA GLU A 172 3.91 -2.33 -21.12
C GLU A 172 3.63 -1.90 -19.67
N MET A 173 4.63 -1.90 -18.79
CA MET A 173 4.51 -1.32 -17.44
C MET A 173 4.19 0.18 -17.50
N VAL A 174 4.86 0.93 -18.37
CA VAL A 174 4.61 2.38 -18.55
C VAL A 174 3.19 2.62 -19.04
N LYS A 175 2.73 1.87 -20.05
CA LYS A 175 1.35 1.99 -20.55
C LYS A 175 0.33 1.73 -19.45
N LEU A 176 0.52 0.67 -18.67
CA LEU A 176 -0.34 0.34 -17.53
C LEU A 176 -0.33 1.47 -16.49
N ALA A 177 0.83 2.03 -16.17
CA ALA A 177 0.93 3.17 -15.27
C ALA A 177 0.19 4.40 -15.80
N VAL A 178 0.36 4.76 -17.07
CA VAL A 178 -0.34 5.89 -17.72
C VAL A 178 -1.86 5.69 -17.69
N GLU A 179 -2.36 4.48 -17.91
CA GLU A 179 -3.78 4.16 -17.75
C GLU A 179 -4.28 4.37 -16.31
N CYS A 180 -3.47 3.97 -15.31
CA CYS A 180 -3.77 4.23 -13.89
C CYS A 180 -3.83 5.73 -13.57
N LEU A 181 -3.07 6.54 -14.30
CA LEU A 181 -2.95 7.99 -14.11
C LEU A 181 -4.00 8.82 -14.88
N ALA A 182 -4.97 8.18 -15.53
CA ALA A 182 -6.03 8.88 -16.24
C ALA A 182 -6.78 9.88 -15.34
N LEU A 183 -6.99 11.11 -15.83
CA LEU A 183 -7.74 12.14 -15.10
C LEU A 183 -9.21 11.77 -14.90
N ASP A 184 -9.81 11.08 -15.88
CA ASP A 184 -11.12 10.46 -15.70
C ASP A 184 -10.96 9.16 -14.90
N SER A 185 -11.36 9.20 -13.63
CA SER A 185 -11.25 8.05 -12.72
C SER A 185 -11.93 6.78 -13.22
N ARG A 186 -12.92 6.90 -14.12
CA ARG A 186 -13.64 5.75 -14.72
C ARG A 186 -12.77 5.01 -15.74
N LYS A 187 -11.85 5.71 -16.41
CA LYS A 187 -10.92 5.13 -17.39
C LYS A 187 -9.77 4.36 -16.75
N ARG A 188 -9.51 4.59 -15.45
CA ARG A 188 -8.51 3.83 -14.71
C ARG A 188 -8.92 2.34 -14.66
N PRO A 189 -7.98 1.39 -14.69
CA PRO A 189 -8.31 -0.02 -14.46
C PRO A 189 -8.75 -0.28 -13.01
N GLN A 190 -9.35 -1.44 -12.75
CA GLN A 190 -9.49 -1.94 -11.38
C GLN A 190 -8.16 -2.55 -10.93
N MET A 191 -7.91 -2.56 -9.61
CA MET A 191 -6.61 -3.03 -9.11
C MET A 191 -6.37 -4.54 -9.35
N ASN A 192 -7.42 -5.34 -9.38
CA ASN A 192 -7.32 -6.76 -9.77
C ASN A 192 -6.83 -6.92 -11.24
N ASP A 193 -7.28 -6.05 -12.15
CA ASP A 193 -6.81 -6.02 -13.55
C ASP A 193 -5.35 -5.58 -13.63
N VAL A 194 -4.95 -4.58 -12.85
CA VAL A 194 -3.56 -4.13 -12.73
C VAL A 194 -2.66 -5.28 -12.27
N ALA A 195 -3.01 -5.95 -11.17
CA ALA A 195 -2.26 -7.08 -10.62
C ALA A 195 -2.18 -8.25 -11.63
N LYS A 196 -3.28 -8.56 -12.33
CA LYS A 196 -3.30 -9.58 -13.38
C LYS A 196 -2.35 -9.24 -14.53
N ARG A 197 -2.37 -8.00 -15.03
CA ARG A 197 -1.51 -7.56 -16.14
C ARG A 197 -0.03 -7.60 -15.74
N LEU A 198 0.33 -7.13 -14.54
CA LEU A 198 1.71 -7.21 -14.05
C LEU A 198 2.20 -8.67 -13.93
N ARG A 199 1.35 -9.59 -13.44
CA ARG A 199 1.69 -11.03 -13.40
C ARG A 199 1.91 -11.61 -14.80
N MET A 200 1.08 -11.22 -15.77
CA MET A 200 1.27 -11.66 -17.16
C MET A 200 2.60 -11.18 -17.73
N LEU A 201 3.01 -9.95 -17.42
CA LEU A 201 4.34 -9.43 -17.79
C LEU A 201 5.46 -10.25 -17.14
N LYS A 202 5.33 -10.61 -15.86
CA LYS A 202 6.33 -11.43 -15.15
C LYS A 202 6.45 -12.83 -15.74
N LYS A 203 5.33 -13.45 -16.12
CA LYS A 203 5.32 -14.75 -16.81
C LYS A 203 5.99 -14.67 -18.19
N GLY A 204 5.71 -13.62 -18.95
CA GLY A 204 6.32 -13.41 -20.27
C GLY A 204 7.83 -13.18 -20.22
N MET A 205 8.35 -12.73 -19.08
CA MET A 205 9.78 -12.50 -18.86
C MET A 205 10.57 -13.78 -18.57
N ASN A 206 9.97 -14.76 -17.89
CA ASN A 206 10.67 -15.97 -17.43
C ASN A 206 10.75 -17.10 -18.46
N GLY A 207 10.21 -16.93 -19.67
CA GLY A 207 10.06 -18.04 -20.62
C GLY A 207 9.12 -19.12 -20.09
N HIS A 208 8.73 -20.06 -20.94
CA HIS A 208 7.68 -21.05 -20.66
C HIS A 208 8.11 -22.19 -19.71
N GLU A 209 8.89 -21.94 -18.66
CA GLU A 209 9.30 -22.97 -17.69
C GLU A 209 9.03 -22.61 -16.23
N ASN A 210 8.23 -23.50 -15.64
CA ASN A 210 7.99 -23.79 -14.23
C ASN A 210 7.15 -22.82 -13.37
N ALA A 211 6.18 -23.44 -12.69
CA ALA A 211 5.10 -22.85 -11.94
C ALA A 211 5.59 -22.01 -10.75
N LEU A 212 5.10 -20.76 -10.65
CA LEU A 212 5.03 -20.06 -9.37
C LEU A 212 3.81 -20.56 -8.55
N PRO A 213 3.81 -20.42 -7.21
CA PRO A 213 2.70 -20.81 -6.36
C PRO A 213 1.38 -20.27 -6.90
N GLN A 214 0.33 -21.12 -6.88
CA GLN A 214 -1.02 -20.76 -7.30
C GLN A 214 -1.39 -19.38 -6.72
N SER A 215 -1.84 -18.47 -7.59
CA SER A 215 -2.30 -17.17 -7.14
C SER A 215 -3.37 -17.36 -6.09
N ILE A 216 -3.21 -16.69 -4.95
CA ILE A 216 -4.11 -16.84 -3.81
C ILE A 216 -5.57 -16.46 -4.17
N LEU A 217 -5.74 -15.63 -5.20
CA LEU A 217 -7.06 -15.28 -5.74
C LEU A 217 -7.72 -16.35 -6.63
N ALA A 218 -6.95 -17.27 -7.22
CA ALA A 218 -7.53 -18.32 -8.08
C ALA A 218 -8.27 -19.41 -7.28
N THR A 219 -8.00 -19.54 -5.99
CA THR A 219 -8.64 -20.51 -5.08
C THR A 219 -9.97 -19.99 -4.49
N HIS A 220 -10.36 -18.72 -4.70
CA HIS A 220 -11.52 -18.10 -4.04
C HIS A 220 -12.67 -17.70 -4.98
N HIS A 221 -12.78 -18.33 -6.17
CA HIS A 221 -13.81 -18.02 -7.17
C HIS A 221 -15.27 -18.38 -6.80
N SER A 222 -15.57 -18.75 -5.55
CA SER A 222 -16.95 -19.02 -5.11
C SER A 222 -17.35 -18.13 -3.95
N TRP A 223 -17.92 -16.97 -4.24
CA TRP A 223 -18.70 -16.20 -3.27
C TRP A 223 -20.11 -15.97 -3.82
N HIS A 224 -21.05 -16.73 -3.27
CA HIS A 224 -22.49 -16.58 -3.47
C HIS A 224 -23.02 -15.38 -2.68
N ARG A 225 -23.90 -14.60 -3.32
CA ARG A 225 -24.73 -13.57 -2.69
C ARG A 225 -25.61 -14.21 -1.62
N ASN A 226 -25.53 -13.71 -0.39
CA ASN A 226 -26.68 -13.72 0.51
C ASN A 226 -26.75 -12.38 1.26
N ASN A 227 -27.67 -11.54 0.81
CA ASN A 227 -28.04 -10.28 1.43
C ASN A 227 -28.68 -10.54 2.80
N LYS A 228 -28.00 -10.14 3.88
CA LYS A 228 -28.68 -9.68 5.09
C LYS A 228 -28.13 -8.31 5.46
N SER A 229 -28.97 -7.31 5.18
CA SER A 229 -28.78 -5.91 5.53
C SER A 229 -28.60 -5.76 7.03
N PHE A 230 -27.49 -5.18 7.47
CA PHE A 230 -27.35 -4.58 8.79
C PHE A 230 -27.00 -3.10 8.62
N SER A 231 -27.94 -2.24 9.01
CA SER A 231 -27.83 -0.80 8.90
C SER A 231 -27.07 -0.22 10.09
N PHE A 232 -25.76 0.02 9.96
CA PHE A 232 -25.03 0.85 10.93
C PHE A 232 -24.02 1.77 10.25
N PHE A 233 -23.92 2.97 10.82
CA PHE A 233 -23.10 4.14 10.44
C PHE A 233 -23.72 5.10 9.41
N LYS A 234 -24.72 5.85 9.89
CA LYS A 234 -25.00 7.20 9.41
C LYS A 234 -24.32 8.20 10.34
N LYS A 235 -23.41 9.00 9.78
CA LYS A 235 -22.83 10.26 10.27
C LYS A 235 -21.92 10.24 11.50
N ASN A 236 -20.95 11.16 11.38
CA ASN A 236 -19.91 11.63 12.30
C ASN A 236 -20.22 11.59 13.81
N ALA A 237 -19.12 11.39 14.57
CA ALA A 237 -18.92 11.71 15.98
C ALA A 237 -19.79 10.96 17.00
N SER A 238 -19.22 9.91 17.61
CA SER A 238 -19.50 9.44 18.99
C SER A 238 -18.54 8.29 19.34
N ASN A 239 -17.59 8.54 20.25
CA ASN A 239 -16.50 7.64 20.68
C ASN A 239 -16.94 6.36 21.43
N SER A 240 -18.23 6.05 21.54
CA SER A 240 -18.69 4.96 22.45
C SER A 240 -18.73 3.58 21.80
N ASN A 241 -18.95 3.48 20.48
CA ASN A 241 -19.10 2.18 19.81
C ASN A 241 -17.78 1.64 19.21
N ILE A 242 -16.73 2.46 19.19
CA ILE A 242 -15.41 2.12 18.64
C ILE A 242 -14.61 1.24 19.64
N ILE A 243 -14.82 1.47 20.93
CA ILE A 243 -14.09 0.79 22.01
C ILE A 243 -14.51 -0.68 22.14
N SER A 244 -15.74 -1.03 21.79
CA SER A 244 -16.20 -2.43 21.85
C SER A 244 -15.57 -3.33 20.77
N GLU A 245 -15.21 -2.80 19.60
CA GLU A 245 -14.43 -3.53 18.57
C GLU A 245 -12.94 -3.62 18.92
N LEU A 246 -12.39 -2.64 19.64
CA LEU A 246 -11.02 -2.66 20.15
C LEU A 246 -10.80 -3.73 21.24
N SER A 247 -11.86 -4.34 21.77
CA SER A 247 -11.77 -5.42 22.78
C SER A 247 -10.99 -6.65 22.31
N LYS A 248 -10.77 -6.83 21.00
CA LYS A 248 -9.96 -7.91 20.41
C LYS A 248 -8.48 -7.53 20.22
N VAL A 249 -8.06 -6.30 20.53
CA VAL A 249 -6.69 -5.86 20.31
C VAL A 249 -5.95 -5.65 21.63
N ARG A 250 -4.74 -6.19 21.73
CA ARG A 250 -3.88 -6.06 22.91
C ARG A 250 -3.60 -4.58 23.20
N ILE A 251 -3.74 -4.16 24.45
CA ILE A 251 -3.33 -2.83 24.91
C ILE A 251 -2.06 -2.98 25.75
N PHE A 252 -0.95 -2.44 25.28
CA PHE A 252 0.30 -2.30 26.03
C PHE A 252 0.16 -1.12 27.01
N LYS A 253 0.43 -1.35 28.30
CA LYS A 253 0.46 -0.30 29.33
C LYS A 253 1.89 0.02 29.75
N GLU A 254 2.56 -0.90 30.45
CA GLU A 254 3.92 -0.67 30.98
C GLU A 254 5.04 -1.34 30.16
N GLU A 255 4.71 -2.36 29.35
CA GLU A 255 5.70 -3.18 28.62
C GLU A 255 6.43 -2.45 27.49
N LEU A 256 5.99 -1.26 27.06
CA LEU A 256 6.61 -0.56 25.93
C LEU A 256 8.02 -0.07 26.21
N ASN A 257 8.31 0.33 27.44
CA ASN A 257 9.66 0.72 27.85
C ASN A 257 10.60 -0.48 27.77
N GLU A 258 10.14 -1.67 28.15
CA GLU A 258 10.91 -2.90 28.00
C GLU A 258 11.10 -3.28 26.53
N ILE A 259 10.01 -3.30 25.75
CA ILE A 259 10.02 -3.63 24.32
C ILE A 259 10.99 -2.73 23.55
N THR A 260 10.97 -1.43 23.82
CA THR A 260 11.79 -0.44 23.11
C THR A 260 13.13 -0.14 23.77
N GLN A 261 13.45 -0.81 24.90
CA GLN A 261 14.60 -0.51 25.73
C GLN A 261 14.70 0.99 26.06
N ASN A 262 13.61 1.55 26.58
CA ASN A 262 13.42 2.98 26.84
C ASN A 262 13.60 3.86 25.59
N TYR A 263 13.04 3.42 24.45
CA TYR A 263 13.10 4.13 23.18
C TYR A 263 14.52 4.40 22.67
N SER A 264 15.48 3.51 22.97
CA SER A 264 16.90 3.70 22.69
C SER A 264 17.26 3.68 21.20
N TYR A 265 16.47 2.99 20.37
CA TYR A 265 16.76 2.82 18.95
C TYR A 265 15.70 3.51 18.07
N LEU A 266 15.98 4.73 17.63
CA LEU A 266 15.16 5.46 16.67
C LEU A 266 15.45 4.98 15.23
N LEU A 267 14.43 4.46 14.56
CA LEU A 267 14.50 4.07 13.14
C LEU A 267 14.34 5.28 12.20
N GLY A 268 13.65 6.31 12.67
CA GLY A 268 13.34 7.51 11.89
C GLY A 268 12.04 8.15 12.36
N GLY A 269 11.62 9.22 11.70
CA GLY A 269 10.39 9.92 12.04
C GLY A 269 10.37 11.37 11.57
N GLY A 270 9.18 11.87 11.28
CA GLY A 270 8.93 13.28 11.00
C GLY A 270 8.45 14.05 12.22
N MET A 271 8.00 15.29 12.01
CA MET A 271 7.48 16.15 13.09
C MET A 271 6.31 15.53 13.87
N SER A 272 5.48 14.71 13.22
CA SER A 272 4.25 14.15 13.80
C SER A 272 4.37 12.71 14.28
N THR A 273 5.43 11.98 13.94
CA THR A 273 5.56 10.54 14.23
C THR A 273 7.01 10.12 14.33
N LYS A 274 7.34 9.30 15.34
CA LYS A 274 8.63 8.62 15.50
C LYS A 274 8.46 7.10 15.49
N PHE A 275 9.43 6.41 14.92
CA PHE A 275 9.47 4.95 14.84
C PHE A 275 10.65 4.42 15.63
N TYR A 276 10.39 3.51 16.56
CA TYR A 276 11.43 2.90 17.40
C TYR A 276 11.50 1.41 17.13
N LYS A 277 12.71 0.86 17.09
CA LYS A 277 12.90 -0.59 17.04
C LYS A 277 12.74 -1.14 18.46
N GLY A 278 12.12 -2.31 18.56
CA GLY A 278 11.99 -3.03 19.81
C GLY A 278 11.96 -4.54 19.61
N THR A 279 11.88 -5.26 20.73
CA THR A 279 11.74 -6.71 20.76
C THR A 279 10.55 -7.08 21.63
N LEU A 280 9.57 -7.77 21.06
CA LEU A 280 8.44 -8.32 21.77
C LEU A 280 8.65 -9.83 21.91
N ARG A 281 9.00 -10.29 23.13
CA ARG A 281 9.45 -11.66 23.42
C ARG A 281 10.70 -12.00 22.59
N THR A 282 10.55 -12.66 21.45
CA THR A 282 11.63 -13.00 20.51
C THR A 282 11.46 -12.35 19.13
N THR A 283 10.39 -11.59 18.94
CA THR A 283 10.04 -11.00 17.65
C THR A 283 10.49 -9.55 17.59
N LEU A 284 11.20 -9.17 16.53
CA LEU A 284 11.53 -7.78 16.26
C LEU A 284 10.28 -7.01 15.85
N VAL A 285 10.06 -5.87 16.50
CA VAL A 285 8.90 -5.01 16.29
C VAL A 285 9.31 -3.55 16.05
N VAL A 286 8.40 -2.80 15.45
CA VAL A 286 8.46 -1.34 15.35
C VAL A 286 7.37 -0.76 16.22
N VAL A 287 7.75 0.19 17.07
CA VAL A 287 6.83 1.00 17.87
C VAL A 287 6.71 2.37 17.22
N ARG A 288 5.54 2.63 16.64
CA ARG A 288 5.17 3.95 16.10
C ARG A 288 4.58 4.80 17.21
N LYS A 289 5.27 5.88 17.55
CA LYS A 289 4.84 6.90 18.52
C LYS A 289 4.37 8.14 17.78
N PHE A 290 3.08 8.45 17.93
CA PHE A 290 2.50 9.71 17.46
C PHE A 290 2.83 10.80 18.46
N LEU A 291 3.20 11.99 17.98
CA LEU A 291 3.64 13.11 18.82
C LEU A 291 2.59 14.21 18.93
N ASP A 292 1.52 14.13 18.14
CA ASP A 292 0.49 15.15 18.00
C ASP A 292 -0.90 14.50 18.11
N GLU A 293 -1.74 15.05 18.99
CA GLU A 293 -3.12 14.60 19.24
C GLU A 293 -4.02 14.77 18.01
N GLU A 294 -3.70 15.67 17.06
CA GLU A 294 -4.44 15.77 15.79
C GLU A 294 -4.40 14.47 14.97
N PHE A 295 -3.40 13.61 15.19
CA PHE A 295 -3.25 12.32 14.51
C PHE A 295 -3.87 11.15 15.28
N LYS A 296 -4.56 11.41 16.40
CA LYS A 296 -5.24 10.37 17.20
C LYS A 296 -6.29 9.63 16.39
N GLU A 297 -7.04 10.32 15.54
CA GLU A 297 -8.01 9.69 14.63
C GLU A 297 -7.32 8.79 13.60
N ALA A 298 -6.22 9.26 12.99
CA ALA A 298 -5.44 8.46 12.05
C ALA A 298 -4.87 7.19 12.71
N PHE A 299 -4.41 7.32 13.95
CA PHE A 299 -3.96 6.20 14.76
C PHE A 299 -5.06 5.17 15.03
N ILE A 300 -6.24 5.63 15.49
CA ILE A 300 -7.39 4.76 15.76
C ILE A 300 -7.84 4.06 14.47
N ASN A 301 -7.94 4.81 13.36
CA ASN A 301 -8.34 4.27 12.06
C ASN A 301 -7.37 3.20 11.56
N GLY A 302 -6.07 3.50 11.52
CA GLY A 302 -5.06 2.54 11.06
C GLY A 302 -5.03 1.29 11.93
N GLY A 303 -5.25 1.45 13.23
CA GLY A 303 -5.40 0.36 14.16
C GLY A 303 -6.59 -0.56 13.90
N ILE A 304 -7.78 0.02 13.75
CA ILE A 304 -9.02 -0.71 13.46
C ILE A 304 -8.89 -1.47 12.15
N ILE A 305 -8.40 -0.80 11.11
CA ILE A 305 -8.21 -1.42 9.79
C ILE A 305 -7.24 -2.58 9.90
N LEU A 306 -6.05 -2.39 10.49
CA LEU A 306 -5.10 -3.49 10.67
C LEU A 306 -5.69 -4.65 11.48
N SER A 307 -6.49 -4.38 12.50
CA SER A 307 -7.16 -5.41 13.30
C SER A 307 -8.22 -6.18 12.50
N GLN A 308 -9.05 -5.46 11.73
CA GLN A 308 -10.07 -6.09 10.87
C GLN A 308 -9.43 -6.91 9.76
N LEU A 309 -8.35 -6.40 9.16
CA LEU A 309 -7.53 -7.13 8.19
C LEU A 309 -6.91 -8.39 8.81
N SER A 310 -6.46 -8.31 10.07
CA SER A 310 -5.84 -9.43 10.80
C SER A 310 -6.84 -10.47 11.33
N ASN A 311 -8.14 -10.15 11.43
CA ASN A 311 -9.15 -11.07 11.97
C ASN A 311 -9.96 -11.80 10.90
N CYS A 312 -9.51 -11.79 9.64
CA CYS A 312 -10.13 -12.53 8.54
C CYS A 312 -10.15 -14.06 8.85
N PRO A 313 -11.16 -14.84 8.42
CA PRO A 313 -11.21 -16.29 8.65
C PRO A 313 -9.91 -17.01 8.24
N GLN A 314 -9.57 -18.11 8.90
CA GLN A 314 -8.28 -18.82 8.75
C GLN A 314 -7.91 -19.15 7.29
N GLU A 315 -8.88 -19.33 6.39
CA GLU A 315 -8.66 -19.57 4.96
C GLU A 315 -8.03 -18.38 4.21
N HIS A 316 -8.09 -17.16 4.77
CA HIS A 316 -7.51 -15.94 4.19
C HIS A 316 -6.27 -15.44 4.96
N TYR A 317 -5.93 -16.06 6.08
CA TYR A 317 -4.78 -15.69 6.92
C TYR A 317 -3.45 -15.85 6.18
N HIS A 318 -3.35 -16.89 5.34
CA HIS A 318 -2.16 -17.15 4.51
C HIS A 318 -1.95 -16.03 3.48
N THR A 319 -3.03 -15.56 2.85
CA THR A 319 -3.10 -14.42 1.92
C THR A 319 -2.68 -13.12 2.58
N PHE A 320 -3.18 -12.88 3.80
CA PHE A 320 -2.97 -11.66 4.56
C PHE A 320 -1.52 -11.52 5.06
N GLY A 321 -0.95 -12.60 5.61
CA GLY A 321 0.45 -12.63 6.06
C GLY A 321 1.47 -12.44 4.93
N LEU A 322 1.11 -12.86 3.71
CA LEU A 322 1.95 -12.71 2.52
C LEU A 322 1.83 -11.33 1.86
N LEU A 323 0.64 -10.71 1.80
CA LEU A 323 0.40 -9.47 1.03
C LEU A 323 0.49 -8.17 1.85
N LEU A 324 0.05 -8.20 3.11
CA LEU A 324 0.01 -7.02 3.98
C LEU A 324 0.99 -7.15 5.13
N GLY A 325 1.18 -8.38 5.64
CA GLY A 325 2.45 -8.86 6.22
C GLY A 325 3.02 -8.09 7.42
N ILE A 326 2.26 -7.16 7.98
CA ILE A 326 2.59 -6.34 9.14
C ILE A 326 1.54 -6.68 10.18
N ARG A 327 1.86 -7.63 11.06
CA ARG A 327 0.95 -7.96 12.17
C ARG A 327 0.89 -6.78 13.13
N ASN A 328 -0.32 -6.40 13.52
CA ASN A 328 -0.54 -5.47 14.61
C ASN A 328 -0.53 -6.25 15.92
N TYR A 329 0.48 -6.00 16.77
CA TYR A 329 0.61 -6.66 18.06
C TYR A 329 -0.15 -5.96 19.17
N GLY A 330 -0.66 -4.75 18.93
CA GLY A 330 -1.45 -4.01 19.90
C GLY A 330 -1.22 -2.50 19.88
N PHE A 331 -1.99 -1.83 20.74
CA PHE A 331 -2.01 -0.38 20.93
C PHE A 331 -1.46 0.00 22.30
N CYS A 332 -0.97 1.22 22.45
CA CYS A 332 -0.91 1.91 23.74
C CYS A 332 -1.68 3.21 23.57
N ILE A 333 -2.60 3.49 24.50
CA ILE A 333 -3.34 4.76 24.54
C ILE A 333 -2.44 5.82 25.17
#